data_AF-A0AAX2ITD0-F1
#
_entry.id   AF-A0AAX2ITD0-F1
#
_cell.length_a   1.000
_cell.length_b   1.000
_cell.length_c   1.000
_cell.angle_alpha   90.00
_cell.angle_beta   90.00
_cell.angle_gamma   90.00
#
_symmetry.space_group_name_H-M   'P 1'
#
loop_
_entity.id
_entity.type
_entity.pdbx_description
1 polymer ?
#
loop_
_entity_poly.entity_id
_entity_poly.type
_entity_poly.pdbx_seq_one_letter_code
_entity_poly.pdbx_strand_id
1 'polypeptide(L)'
;MKEKTVKQFKLFILYQGIYWLFGIISCLLIFGYDDSVRMLFASPKSDLSGALLFFSSFIATALLFVFKYKTFSDQPYPYFIFGLYVGNVSLLMLFILDDFIRGLIVWKFPEFLLVFISPFVELLLSYIFFGFAFLAIIPAVASALILYKVQRKLLLQST
;
A
#
# COMPACT_ATOMS: atom_id res chain seq x y z
N MET A 1 8.40 5.58 27.23
CA MET A 1 7.30 5.15 26.33
C MET A 1 7.03 6.15 25.20
N LYS A 2 6.88 7.46 25.47
CA LYS A 2 6.59 8.49 24.46
C LYS A 2 7.62 8.59 23.31
N GLU A 3 8.91 8.46 23.59
CA GLU A 3 9.97 8.69 22.58
C GLU A 3 9.99 7.64 21.46
N LYS A 4 9.79 6.36 21.81
CA LYS A 4 9.74 5.26 20.84
C LYS A 4 8.56 5.40 19.88
N THR A 5 7.39 5.80 20.39
CA THR A 5 6.18 6.05 19.60
C THR A 5 6.38 7.22 18.64
N VAL A 6 6.99 8.32 19.08
CA VAL A 6 7.29 9.48 18.21
C VAL A 6 8.25 9.10 17.09
N LYS A 7 9.29 8.32 17.38
CA LYS A 7 10.23 7.83 16.36
C LYS A 7 9.52 6.95 15.32
N GLN A 8 8.61 6.08 15.76
CA GLN A 8 7.83 5.21 14.88
C GLN A 8 6.86 5.98 13.99
N PHE A 9 6.19 6.99 14.55
CA PHE A 9 5.29 7.85 13.79
C PHE A 9 6.03 8.63 12.69
N LYS A 10 7.23 9.15 13.00
CA LYS A 10 8.09 9.80 11.98
C LYS A 10 8.47 8.84 10.85
N LEU A 11 8.79 7.59 11.18
CA LEU A 11 9.12 6.57 10.18
C LEU A 11 7.90 6.18 9.34
N PHE A 12 6.73 6.10 9.94
CA PHE A 12 5.46 5.89 9.24
C PHE A 12 5.21 7.00 8.22
N ILE A 13 5.28 8.27 8.64
CA ILE A 13 5.10 9.42 7.74
C ILE A 13 6.10 9.39 6.60
N LEU A 14 7.38 9.14 6.92
CA LEU A 14 8.44 9.10 5.92
C LEU A 14 8.21 7.98 4.90
N TYR A 15 7.88 6.77 5.38
CA TYR A 15 7.56 5.64 4.52
C TYR A 15 6.37 5.95 3.63
N GLN A 16 5.27 6.48 4.20
CA GLN A 16 4.05 6.79 3.45
C GLN A 16 4.29 7.86 2.38
N GLY A 17 5.04 8.91 2.70
CA GLY A 17 5.36 9.98 1.75
C GLY A 17 6.22 9.47 0.60
N ILE A 18 7.25 8.66 0.89
CA ILE A 18 8.08 8.05 -0.15
C ILE A 18 7.25 7.08 -1.00
N TYR A 19 6.38 6.29 -0.38
CA TYR A 19 5.49 5.35 -1.06
C TYR A 19 4.58 6.05 -2.05
N TRP A 20 3.93 7.12 -1.64
CA TRP A 20 3.08 7.91 -2.52
C TRP A 20 3.89 8.57 -3.64
N LEU A 21 5.09 9.08 -3.36
CA LEU A 21 5.94 9.66 -4.38
C LEU A 21 6.33 8.61 -5.45
N PHE A 22 6.78 7.43 -5.05
CA PHE A 22 7.08 6.36 -6.00
C PHE A 22 5.83 5.86 -6.71
N GLY A 23 4.69 5.78 -6.04
CA GLY A 23 3.42 5.42 -6.66
C GLY A 23 3.02 6.40 -7.76
N ILE A 24 3.14 7.71 -7.51
CA ILE A 24 2.89 8.76 -8.51
C ILE A 24 3.86 8.63 -9.69
N ILE A 25 5.16 8.45 -9.42
CA ILE A 25 6.18 8.28 -10.46
C ILE A 25 5.88 7.02 -11.30
N SER A 26 5.55 5.90 -10.65
CA SER A 26 5.19 4.65 -11.33
C SER A 26 3.94 4.82 -12.19
N CYS A 27 2.90 5.50 -11.69
CA CYS A 27 1.72 5.84 -12.51
C CYS A 27 2.11 6.66 -13.74
N LEU A 28 2.88 7.73 -13.56
CA LEU A 28 3.31 8.61 -14.66
C LEU A 28 4.12 7.86 -15.71
N LEU A 29 5.00 6.94 -15.30
CA LEU A 29 5.84 6.17 -16.22
C LEU A 29 5.04 5.09 -16.98
N ILE A 30 4.06 4.46 -16.33
CA ILE A 30 3.31 3.33 -16.90
C ILE A 30 2.14 3.82 -17.76
N PHE A 31 1.38 4.80 -17.26
CA PHE A 31 0.14 5.27 -17.90
C PHE A 31 0.31 6.60 -18.64
N GLY A 32 1.42 7.31 -18.44
CA GLY A 32 1.61 8.64 -19.01
C GLY A 32 0.89 9.74 -18.22
N TYR A 33 1.11 10.99 -18.61
CA TYR A 33 0.65 12.17 -17.88
C TYR A 33 -0.89 12.29 -17.84
N ASP A 34 -1.55 12.24 -19.00
CA ASP A 34 -2.98 12.51 -19.10
C ASP A 34 -3.82 11.48 -18.33
N ASP A 35 -3.51 10.19 -18.47
CA ASP A 35 -4.23 9.13 -17.76
C ASP A 35 -3.92 9.13 -16.25
N SER A 36 -2.68 9.45 -15.86
CA SER A 36 -2.33 9.60 -14.43
C SER A 36 -3.09 10.75 -13.77
N VAL A 37 -3.21 11.89 -14.46
CA VAL A 37 -3.97 13.05 -13.97
C VAL A 37 -5.46 12.73 -13.92
N ARG A 38 -5.99 12.05 -14.95
CA ARG A 38 -7.37 11.57 -14.94
C ARG A 38 -7.64 10.67 -13.75
N MET A 39 -6.79 9.66 -13.51
CA MET A 39 -6.88 8.77 -12.35
C MET A 39 -6.84 9.54 -11.03
N LEU A 40 -5.96 10.53 -10.90
CA LEU A 40 -5.83 11.35 -9.70
C LEU A 40 -7.12 12.10 -9.34
N PHE A 41 -7.78 12.67 -10.35
CA PHE A 41 -9.03 13.42 -10.20
C PHE A 41 -10.28 12.58 -10.43
N ALA A 42 -10.12 11.27 -10.67
CA ALA A 42 -11.25 10.41 -10.95
C ALA A 42 -12.11 10.25 -9.70
N SER A 43 -13.43 10.32 -9.90
CA SER A 43 -14.41 10.06 -8.86
C SER A 43 -14.11 8.75 -8.13
N PRO A 44 -14.37 8.61 -6.82
CA PRO A 44 -14.23 7.35 -6.11
C PRO A 44 -15.05 6.20 -6.71
N LYS A 45 -16.05 6.50 -7.54
CA LYS A 45 -16.86 5.49 -8.26
C LYS A 45 -16.29 5.07 -9.63
N SER A 46 -15.14 5.63 -10.02
CA SER A 46 -14.46 5.32 -11.30
C SER A 46 -13.51 4.14 -11.17
N ASP A 47 -13.20 3.46 -12.29
CA ASP A 47 -12.47 2.17 -12.34
C ASP A 47 -11.09 2.21 -11.68
N LEU A 48 -10.48 3.39 -11.59
CA LEU A 48 -9.24 3.54 -10.87
C LEU A 48 -9.09 4.95 -10.31
N SER A 49 -9.63 5.18 -9.10
CA SER A 49 -9.50 6.46 -8.40
C SER A 49 -8.18 6.55 -7.63
N GLY A 50 -7.40 7.59 -7.92
CA GLY A 50 -6.18 7.93 -7.19
C GLY A 50 -6.44 8.14 -5.70
N ALA A 51 -7.59 8.73 -5.33
CA ALA A 51 -7.99 8.90 -3.94
C ALA A 51 -8.14 7.54 -3.23
N LEU A 52 -8.71 6.53 -3.90
CA LEU A 52 -8.82 5.18 -3.35
C LEU A 52 -7.47 4.48 -3.24
N LEU A 53 -6.57 4.67 -4.20
CA LEU A 53 -5.19 4.16 -4.14
C LEU A 53 -4.40 4.75 -2.96
N PHE A 54 -4.51 6.06 -2.72
CA PHE A 54 -3.86 6.70 -1.58
C PHE A 54 -4.47 6.27 -0.25
N PHE A 55 -5.81 6.16 -0.19
CA PHE A 55 -6.50 5.81 1.05
C PHE A 55 -6.30 4.35 1.45
N SER A 56 -6.37 3.42 0.50
CA SER A 56 -6.09 2.00 0.72
C SER A 56 -4.66 1.76 1.21
N SER A 57 -3.67 2.41 0.60
CA SER A 57 -2.27 2.33 1.04
C SER A 57 -2.02 2.96 2.40
N PHE A 58 -2.72 4.03 2.75
CA PHE A 58 -2.67 4.63 4.09
C PHE A 58 -3.18 3.65 5.15
N ILE A 59 -4.36 3.05 4.94
CA ILE A 59 -4.95 2.08 5.85
C ILE A 59 -4.03 0.86 6.00
N ALA A 60 -3.55 0.31 4.89
CA ALA A 60 -2.67 -0.85 4.89
C ALA A 60 -1.38 -0.61 5.69
N THR A 61 -0.71 0.51 5.44
CA THR A 61 0.50 0.89 6.17
C THR A 61 0.22 1.10 7.65
N ALA A 62 -0.88 1.77 8.01
CA ALA A 62 -1.26 2.01 9.40
C ALA A 62 -1.51 0.69 10.15
N LEU A 63 -2.28 -0.23 9.55
CA LEU A 63 -2.54 -1.56 10.13
C LEU A 63 -1.25 -2.33 10.35
N LEU A 64 -0.37 -2.40 9.35
CA LEU A 64 0.89 -3.14 9.47
C LEU A 64 1.87 -2.51 10.46
N PHE A 65 1.90 -1.19 10.57
CA PHE A 65 2.64 -0.49 11.63
C PHE A 65 2.08 -0.77 13.03
N VAL A 66 0.77 -0.96 13.20
CA VAL A 66 0.20 -1.30 14.51
C VAL A 66 0.49 -2.76 14.86
N PHE A 67 0.25 -3.69 13.94
CA PHE A 67 0.26 -5.12 14.24
C PHE A 67 1.62 -5.81 14.09
N LYS A 68 2.48 -5.31 13.20
CA LYS A 68 3.67 -6.06 12.77
C LYS A 68 4.99 -5.31 12.94
N TYR A 69 4.99 -4.05 13.39
CA TYR A 69 6.23 -3.26 13.50
C TYR A 69 7.34 -3.93 14.32
N LYS A 70 6.98 -4.65 15.40
CA LYS A 70 7.96 -5.35 16.25
C LYS A 70 8.52 -6.58 15.57
N THR A 71 7.68 -7.32 14.86
CA THR A 71 8.04 -8.57 14.19
C THR A 71 9.00 -8.32 13.03
N PHE A 72 8.96 -7.14 12.43
CA PHE A 72 9.90 -6.81 11.36
C PHE A 72 11.32 -6.58 11.87
N SER A 73 11.59 -6.05 13.06
CA SER A 73 12.99 -5.76 13.44
C SER A 73 13.93 -6.96 13.45
N ASP A 74 13.38 -8.18 13.55
CA ASP A 74 14.14 -9.40 13.79
C ASP A 74 14.33 -10.26 12.52
N GLN A 75 13.83 -9.79 11.36
CA GLN A 75 13.96 -10.51 10.09
C GLN A 75 15.20 -10.08 9.29
N PRO A 76 15.78 -10.96 8.45
CA PRO A 76 17.00 -10.65 7.69
C PRO A 76 16.82 -9.55 6.63
N TYR A 77 15.60 -9.37 6.11
CA TYR A 77 15.25 -8.32 5.14
C TYR A 77 13.96 -7.61 5.53
N PRO A 78 13.94 -6.93 6.68
CA PRO A 78 12.71 -6.60 7.35
C PRO A 78 11.91 -5.53 6.62
N TYR A 79 12.61 -4.62 5.95
CA TYR A 79 12.00 -3.59 5.12
C TYR A 79 11.47 -4.15 3.80
N PHE A 80 12.21 -5.04 3.14
CA PHE A 80 11.73 -5.68 1.91
C PHE A 80 10.43 -6.46 2.16
N ILE A 81 10.41 -7.26 3.23
CA ILE A 81 9.24 -8.03 3.63
C ILE A 81 8.09 -7.09 4.06
N PHE A 82 8.40 -6.01 4.79
CA PHE A 82 7.42 -4.98 5.12
C PHE A 82 6.79 -4.35 3.87
N GLY A 83 7.60 -3.98 2.88
CA GLY A 83 7.11 -3.45 1.60
C GLY A 83 6.21 -4.44 0.87
N LEU A 84 6.58 -5.73 0.82
CA LEU A 84 5.72 -6.76 0.25
C LEU A 84 4.36 -6.84 0.97
N TYR A 85 4.34 -6.82 2.30
CA TYR A 85 3.09 -6.83 3.05
C TYR A 85 2.26 -5.58 2.79
N VAL A 86 2.87 -4.39 2.81
CA VAL A 86 2.14 -3.14 2.54
C VAL A 86 1.54 -3.16 1.15
N GLY A 87 2.29 -3.55 0.12
CA GLY A 87 1.81 -3.59 -1.25
C GLY A 87 0.64 -4.57 -1.44
N ASN A 88 0.69 -5.74 -0.79
CA ASN A 88 -0.41 -6.71 -0.86
C ASN A 88 -1.65 -6.23 -0.10
N VAL A 89 -1.46 -5.74 1.12
CA VAL A 89 -2.58 -5.31 1.96
C VAL A 89 -3.22 -4.04 1.37
N SER A 90 -2.45 -3.17 0.71
CA SER A 90 -3.01 -2.00 0.04
C SER A 90 -3.89 -2.38 -1.14
N LEU A 91 -3.47 -3.35 -1.97
CA LEU A 91 -4.31 -3.88 -3.05
C LEU A 91 -5.57 -4.56 -2.51
N LEU A 92 -5.43 -5.39 -1.47
CA LEU A 92 -6.59 -6.02 -0.83
C LEU A 92 -7.60 -4.98 -0.30
N MET A 93 -7.09 -3.94 0.37
CA MET A 93 -7.93 -2.84 0.86
C MET A 93 -8.55 -2.03 -0.27
N LEU A 94 -7.85 -1.86 -1.39
CA LEU A 94 -8.37 -1.19 -2.57
C LEU A 94 -9.60 -1.93 -3.11
N PHE A 95 -9.51 -3.24 -3.32
CA PHE A 95 -10.62 -4.06 -3.83
C PHE A 95 -11.83 -4.03 -2.89
N ILE A 96 -11.60 -4.21 -1.59
CA ILE A 96 -12.68 -4.13 -0.58
C ILE A 96 -13.37 -2.76 -0.60
N LEU A 97 -12.61 -1.67 -0.67
CA LEU A 97 -13.16 -0.31 -0.69
C LEU A 97 -13.90 0.00 -1.99
N ASP A 98 -13.36 -0.44 -3.13
CA ASP A 98 -13.95 -0.25 -4.44
C ASP A 98 -15.31 -0.96 -4.53
N ASP A 99 -15.37 -2.25 -4.15
CA ASP A 99 -16.59 -3.04 -4.08
C ASP A 99 -17.66 -2.38 -3.19
N PHE A 100 -17.22 -1.88 -2.03
CA PHE A 100 -18.11 -1.21 -1.09
C PHE A 100 -18.67 0.11 -1.65
N ILE A 101 -17.82 0.96 -2.24
CA ILE A 101 -18.22 2.29 -2.75
C ILE A 101 -19.12 2.17 -3.98
N ARG A 102 -18.87 1.16 -4.81
CA ARG A 102 -19.67 0.87 -6.01
C ARG A 102 -20.97 0.15 -5.70
N GLY A 103 -21.13 -0.38 -4.48
CA GLY A 103 -22.29 -1.18 -4.12
C GLY A 103 -22.32 -2.52 -4.85
N LEU A 104 -21.15 -3.08 -5.18
CA LEU A 104 -21.02 -4.41 -5.81
C LEU A 104 -21.22 -5.54 -4.79
N ILE A 105 -21.25 -5.20 -3.51
CA ILE A 105 -21.47 -6.16 -2.42
C ILE A 105 -22.93 -6.64 -2.41
N VAL A 106 -23.10 -7.95 -2.66
CA VAL A 106 -24.39 -8.62 -2.52
C VAL A 106 -24.56 -9.08 -1.07
N TRP A 107 -25.51 -8.47 -0.34
CA TRP A 107 -25.77 -8.77 1.08
C TRP A 107 -26.68 -9.98 1.33
N LYS A 108 -26.96 -10.79 0.31
CA LYS A 108 -27.79 -12.01 0.43
C LYS A 108 -26.91 -13.21 0.77
N PHE A 109 -27.43 -14.15 1.57
CA PHE A 109 -26.73 -15.40 1.83
C PHE A 109 -27.08 -16.43 0.74
N PRO A 110 -26.10 -17.18 0.20
CA PRO A 110 -24.69 -17.25 0.59
C PRO A 110 -23.76 -16.24 -0.09
N GLU A 111 -24.28 -15.41 -1.01
CA GLU A 111 -23.49 -14.53 -1.87
C GLU A 111 -22.62 -13.52 -1.10
N PHE A 112 -23.02 -13.10 0.10
CA PHE A 112 -22.22 -12.21 0.93
C PHE A 112 -20.86 -12.83 1.31
N LEU A 113 -20.75 -14.17 1.31
CA LEU A 113 -19.49 -14.86 1.55
C LEU A 113 -18.46 -14.54 0.46
N LEU A 114 -18.90 -14.14 -0.75
CA LEU A 114 -18.01 -13.73 -1.83
C LEU A 114 -17.23 -12.47 -1.47
N VAL A 115 -17.72 -11.60 -0.58
CA VAL A 115 -16.99 -10.42 -0.09
C VAL A 115 -15.66 -10.80 0.56
N PHE A 116 -15.58 -12.00 1.16
CA PHE A 116 -14.35 -12.49 1.78
C PHE A 116 -13.41 -13.16 0.79
N ILE A 117 -13.86 -13.53 -0.40
CA ILE A 117 -13.10 -14.30 -1.39
C ILE A 117 -12.71 -13.43 -2.59
N SER A 118 -13.60 -12.57 -3.08
CA SER A 118 -13.40 -11.71 -4.26
C SER A 118 -12.10 -10.92 -4.18
N PRO A 119 -11.79 -10.22 -3.06
CA PRO A 119 -10.56 -9.43 -2.97
C PRO A 119 -9.28 -10.27 -3.11
N PHE A 120 -9.31 -11.55 -2.71
CA PHE A 120 -8.17 -12.45 -2.86
C PHE A 120 -8.05 -13.00 -4.28
N VAL A 121 -9.19 -13.29 -4.93
CA VAL A 121 -9.21 -13.69 -6.34
C VAL A 121 -8.74 -12.54 -7.21
N GLU A 122 -9.20 -11.31 -6.97
CA GLU A 122 -8.75 -10.11 -7.65
C GLU A 122 -7.27 -9.84 -7.42
N LEU A 123 -6.78 -10.02 -6.18
CA LEU A 123 -5.35 -9.94 -5.90
C LEU A 123 -4.56 -10.96 -6.74
N LEU A 124 -5.00 -12.21 -6.80
CA LEU A 124 -4.36 -13.25 -7.62
C LEU A 124 -4.39 -12.89 -9.11
N LEU A 125 -5.55 -12.47 -9.63
CA LEU A 125 -5.70 -12.04 -11.01
C LEU A 125 -4.83 -10.82 -11.32
N SER A 126 -4.68 -9.91 -10.36
CA SER A 126 -3.80 -8.76 -10.49
C SER A 126 -2.36 -9.21 -10.69
N TYR A 127 -1.86 -10.20 -9.94
CA TYR A 127 -0.52 -10.72 -10.16
C TYR A 127 -0.30 -11.37 -11.54
N ILE A 128 -1.34 -12.01 -12.08
CA ILE A 128 -1.24 -12.79 -13.31
C ILE A 128 -1.45 -11.92 -14.55
N PHE A 129 -2.39 -10.99 -14.51
CA PHE A 129 -2.92 -10.34 -15.72
C PHE A 129 -2.77 -8.82 -15.75
N PHE A 130 -2.66 -8.15 -14.61
CA PHE A 130 -2.71 -6.69 -14.56
C PHE A 130 -1.50 -6.14 -13.82
N GLY A 131 -0.76 -5.20 -14.41
CA GLY A 131 0.42 -4.59 -13.80
C GLY A 131 0.22 -3.86 -12.45
N PHE A 132 -0.85 -4.11 -11.68
CA PHE A 132 -1.10 -3.59 -10.34
C PHE A 132 0.00 -3.93 -9.33
N ALA A 133 0.71 -5.04 -9.51
CA ALA A 133 1.93 -5.31 -8.75
C ALA A 133 2.94 -4.15 -8.85
N PHE A 134 3.02 -3.48 -10.01
CA PHE A 134 3.89 -2.32 -10.23
C PHE A 134 3.39 -1.05 -9.54
N LEU A 135 2.08 -0.94 -9.28
CA LEU A 135 1.46 0.24 -8.68
C LEU A 135 1.52 0.26 -7.16
N ALA A 136 1.55 -0.91 -6.53
CA ALA A 136 1.58 -1.03 -5.08
C ALA A 136 2.88 -1.65 -4.55
N ILE A 137 3.37 -2.73 -5.15
CA ILE A 137 4.49 -3.49 -4.58
C ILE A 137 5.82 -2.80 -4.84
N ILE A 138 6.04 -2.29 -6.05
CA ILE A 138 7.30 -1.60 -6.37
C ILE A 138 7.48 -0.35 -5.51
N PRO A 139 6.49 0.57 -5.41
CA PRO A 139 6.58 1.69 -4.48
C PRO A 139 6.77 1.25 -3.03
N ALA A 140 6.10 0.18 -2.58
CA ALA A 140 6.21 -0.33 -1.21
C ALA A 140 7.62 -0.80 -0.89
N VAL A 141 8.20 -1.61 -1.77
CA VAL A 141 9.54 -2.17 -1.61
C VAL A 141 10.60 -1.06 -1.74
N ALA A 142 10.47 -0.17 -2.72
CA ALA A 142 11.39 0.95 -2.90
C ALA A 142 11.42 1.88 -1.67
N SER A 143 10.25 2.20 -1.12
CA SER A 143 10.11 3.04 0.07
C SER A 143 10.73 2.40 1.31
N ALA A 144 10.52 1.09 1.45
CA ALA A 144 11.15 0.30 2.49
C ALA A 144 12.68 0.31 2.40
N LEU A 145 13.22 0.14 1.19
CA LEU A 145 14.67 0.16 0.97
C LEU A 145 15.29 1.52 1.29
N ILE A 146 14.59 2.62 0.98
CA ILE A 146 15.06 3.97 1.33
C ILE A 146 15.00 4.17 2.84
N LEU A 147 13.90 3.77 3.49
CA LEU A 147 13.76 3.85 4.94
C LEU A 147 14.90 3.11 5.65
N TYR A 148 15.25 1.91 5.15
CA TYR A 148 16.40 1.15 5.64
C TYR A 148 17.71 1.93 5.52
N LYS A 149 18.01 2.48 4.34
CA LYS A 149 19.24 3.26 4.12
C LYS A 149 19.30 4.48 5.05
N VAL A 150 18.20 5.19 5.22
CA VAL A 150 18.11 6.36 6.11
C VAL A 150 18.37 5.96 7.56
N GLN A 151 17.73 4.90 8.05
CA GLN A 151 17.93 4.43 9.42
C GLN A 151 19.34 3.90 9.66
N ARG A 152 19.92 3.15 8.71
CA ARG A 152 21.29 2.65 8.81
C ARG A 152 22.31 3.79 8.87
N LYS A 153 22.15 4.83 8.05
CA LYS A 153 23.02 6.01 8.07
C LYS A 153 22.95 6.74 9.42
N LEU A 154 21.75 6.89 9.98
CA LEU A 154 21.55 7.51 11.29
C LEU A 154 22.17 6.69 12.43
N LEU A 155 22.12 5.37 12.36
CA LEU A 155 22.75 4.47 13.35
C LEU A 155 24.27 4.47 13.25
N LEU A 156 24.83 4.49 12.03
CA LEU A 156 26.28 4.53 11.81
C LEU A 156 26.91 5.89 12.17
N GLN A 157 26.16 6.98 12.13
CA GLN A 157 26.64 8.30 12.57
C GLN A 157 26.61 8.50 14.10
N SER A 158 25.98 7.59 14.85
CA SER A 158 25.92 7.61 16.31
C SER A 158 26.96 6.70 17.00
N THR A 159 27.90 6.15 16.23
CA THR A 159 29.03 5.32 16.68
C THR A 159 30.32 5.98 16.25
#